data_AF-A0AAV2BLE9-F1
#
_entry.id   AF-A0AAV2BLE9-F1
#
_cell.length_a   1.000
_cell.length_b   1.000
_cell.length_c   1.000
_cell.angle_alpha   90.00
_cell.angle_beta   90.00
_cell.angle_gamma   90.00
#
_symmetry.space_group_name_H-M   'P 1'
#
loop_
_entity.id
_entity.type
_entity.pdbx_description
1 polymer ?
#
loop_
_entity_poly.entity_id
_entity_poly.type
_entity_poly.pdbx_seq_one_letter_code
_entity_poly.pdbx_strand_id
1 'polypeptide(L)'
;MSSSAIASLRLTSFTRLSTQRNAKRFQEFFLTFAGFPSVIGALDGTFVSRASPGGKNAERFRCRKNYFALNVQTIVDSDLVIRNVVA
;
A
#
# COMPACT_ATOMS: atom_id res chain seq x y z
N MET A 1 -16.86 10.32 0.82
CA MET A 1 -16.55 9.06 1.54
C MET A 1 -16.01 9.46 2.91
N SER A 2 -16.76 9.20 3.98
CA SER A 2 -16.44 9.72 5.32
C SER A 2 -15.22 9.01 5.93
N SER A 3 -14.40 9.77 6.65
CA SER A 3 -13.20 9.30 7.37
C SER A 3 -13.44 8.10 8.30
N SER A 4 -14.68 7.89 8.75
CA SER A 4 -15.09 6.77 9.59
C SER A 4 -14.99 5.39 8.92
N ALA A 5 -15.24 5.29 7.61
CA ALA A 5 -15.20 4.01 6.88
C ALA A 5 -13.76 3.50 6.67
N ILE A 6 -12.80 4.41 6.51
CA ILE A 6 -11.36 4.10 6.42
C ILE A 6 -10.82 3.70 7.80
N ALA A 7 -11.28 4.38 8.87
CA ALA A 7 -10.87 4.06 10.24
C ALA A 7 -11.36 2.70 10.74
N SER A 8 -12.51 2.22 10.24
CA SER A 8 -13.09 0.92 10.58
C SER A 8 -12.48 -0.25 9.80
N LEU A 9 -11.73 0.02 8.74
CA LEU A 9 -10.82 -0.91 8.06
C LEU A 9 -9.53 -1.19 8.86
N ARG A 10 -9.59 -1.11 10.20
CA ARG A 10 -8.55 -1.62 11.11
C ARG A 10 -8.50 -3.14 11.00
N LEU A 11 -7.85 -3.62 9.94
CA LEU A 11 -7.44 -5.02 9.80
C LEU A 11 -6.51 -5.37 10.95
N THR A 12 -7.04 -6.12 11.92
CA THR A 12 -6.37 -6.61 13.12
C THR A 12 -5.22 -7.59 12.83
N SER A 13 -4.80 -7.78 11.57
CA SER A 13 -3.97 -8.94 11.19
C SER A 13 -2.69 -8.69 10.39
N PHE A 14 -2.44 -7.62 9.63
CA PHE A 14 -1.41 -7.80 8.58
C PHE A 14 -0.54 -6.63 8.09
N THR A 15 -0.05 -5.76 8.97
CA THR A 15 1.15 -4.97 8.63
C THR A 15 2.18 -5.06 9.75
N ARG A 16 2.81 -6.23 9.87
CA ARG A 16 4.03 -6.38 10.68
C ARG A 16 5.19 -5.75 9.89
N LEU A 17 5.19 -4.42 9.80
CA LEU A 17 6.08 -3.68 8.92
C LEU A 17 7.54 -3.82 9.33
N SER A 18 7.77 -3.89 10.64
CA SER A 18 9.10 -4.07 11.21
C SER A 18 9.06 -4.42 12.70
N THR A 19 10.10 -5.08 13.19
CA THR A 19 10.41 -5.14 14.62
C THR A 19 10.75 -3.75 15.15
N GLN A 20 10.47 -3.45 16.43
CA GLN A 20 10.74 -2.14 17.05
C GLN A 20 12.16 -1.58 16.77
N ARG A 21 13.18 -2.45 16.70
CA ARG A 21 14.56 -2.05 16.35
C ARG A 21 14.69 -1.45 14.95
N ASN A 22 13.99 -2.02 13.96
CA ASN A 22 14.05 -1.57 12.57
C ASN A 22 13.19 -0.31 12.37
N ALA A 23 12.09 -0.17 13.11
CA ALA A 23 11.21 0.99 13.04
C ALA A 23 11.94 2.31 13.35
N LYS A 24 12.80 2.36 14.38
CA LYS A 24 13.58 3.57 14.70
C LYS A 24 14.52 3.96 13.57
N ARG A 25 15.28 2.99 13.04
CA ARG A 25 16.20 3.21 11.91
C ARG A 25 15.48 3.76 10.68
N PHE A 26 14.28 3.24 10.38
CA PHE A 26 13.49 3.73 9.25
C PHE A 26 12.98 5.15 9.49
N GLN A 27 12.51 5.47 10.70
CA GLN A 27 12.10 6.82 11.07
C GLN A 27 13.25 7.83 10.96
N GLU A 28 14.44 7.46 11.41
CA GLU A 28 15.64 8.28 11.27
C GLU A 28 15.95 8.54 9.80
N PHE A 29 15.91 7.51 8.94
CA PHE A 29 16.12 7.70 7.50
C PHE A 29 15.09 8.65 6.88
N PHE A 30 13.79 8.42 7.12
CA PHE A 30 12.74 9.26 6.54
C PHE A 30 12.80 10.70 7.06
N LEU A 31 13.20 10.90 8.31
CA LEU A 31 13.45 12.22 8.85
C LEU A 31 14.66 12.89 8.18
N THR A 32 15.80 12.19 8.09
CA THR A 32 17.06 12.75 7.58
C THR A 32 17.02 13.03 6.08
N PHE A 33 16.48 12.11 5.28
CA PHE A 33 16.54 12.21 3.81
C PHE A 33 15.28 12.75 3.17
N ALA A 34 14.12 12.59 3.82
CA ALA A 34 12.83 13.01 3.25
C ALA A 34 12.11 14.07 4.11
N GLY A 35 12.62 14.41 5.30
CA GLY A 35 12.01 15.39 6.20
C GLY A 35 10.71 14.91 6.86
N PHE A 36 10.39 13.61 6.80
CA PHE A 36 9.14 13.07 7.32
C PHE A 36 9.33 12.38 8.68
N PRO A 37 8.89 12.99 9.79
CA PRO A 37 9.03 12.40 11.12
C PRO A 37 8.08 11.21 11.30
N SER A 38 8.50 10.23 12.10
CA SER A 38 7.69 9.08 12.52
C SER A 38 7.21 8.15 11.39
N VAL A 39 7.76 8.28 10.18
CA VAL A 39 7.46 7.39 9.05
C VAL A 39 8.33 6.13 9.13
N ILE A 40 7.70 4.96 9.00
CA ILE A 40 8.37 3.65 9.03
C ILE A 40 8.37 2.92 7.68
N GLY A 41 7.74 3.52 6.67
CA GLY A 41 7.63 3.00 5.32
C GLY A 41 6.70 3.86 4.46
N ALA A 42 6.85 3.73 3.15
CA ALA A 42 6.01 4.38 2.15
C ALA A 42 4.98 3.38 1.61
N LEU A 43 3.71 3.80 1.52
CA LEU A 43 2.63 3.04 0.89
C LEU A 43 2.41 3.59 -0.52
N ASP A 44 2.45 2.71 -1.51
CA ASP A 44 2.18 3.07 -2.90
C ASP A 44 1.20 2.08 -3.55
N GLY A 45 0.38 2.59 -4.47
CA GLY A 45 -0.65 1.83 -5.18
C GLY A 45 -0.46 1.92 -6.69
N THR A 46 -0.35 0.76 -7.35
CA THR A 46 -0.19 0.66 -8.80
C THR A 46 -1.32 -0.16 -9.41
N PHE A 47 -1.91 0.36 -10.49
CA PHE A 47 -2.81 -0.41 -11.35
C PHE A 47 -2.00 -1.31 -12.28
N VAL A 48 -2.05 -2.62 -12.03
CA VAL A 48 -1.41 -3.63 -12.89
C VAL A 48 -2.42 -4.07 -13.94
N SER A 49 -2.11 -3.81 -15.21
CA SER A 49 -2.97 -4.19 -16.33
C SER A 49 -3.12 -5.72 -16.43
N ARG A 50 -4.32 -6.17 -16.76
CA ARG A 50 -4.65 -7.59 -16.95
C ARG A 50 -5.68 -7.74 -18.07
N ALA A 51 -5.78 -8.94 -18.64
CA ALA A 51 -6.94 -9.35 -19.40
C ALA A 51 -8.24 -9.23 -18.57
N SER A 52 -9.37 -9.07 -19.27
CA SER A 52 -10.69 -9.09 -18.62
C SER A 52 -10.83 -10.37 -17.77
N PRO A 53 -11.21 -10.26 -16.48
CA PRO A 53 -11.45 -11.43 -15.66
C PRO A 53 -12.74 -12.17 -16.07
N GLY A 54 -13.54 -11.59 -16.98
CA GLY A 54 -14.80 -12.17 -17.44
C GLY A 54 -15.89 -12.19 -16.36
N GLY A 55 -17.05 -12.71 -16.75
CA GLY A 55 -18.20 -12.85 -15.85
C GLY A 55 -18.87 -11.54 -15.43
N LYS A 56 -19.84 -11.64 -14.52
CA LYS A 56 -20.73 -10.53 -14.11
C LYS A 56 -20.01 -9.36 -13.42
N ASN A 57 -18.78 -9.59 -12.93
CA ASN A 57 -18.02 -8.63 -12.14
C ASN A 57 -16.82 -8.02 -12.90
N ALA A 58 -16.66 -8.30 -14.20
CA ALA A 58 -15.50 -7.83 -14.97
C ALA A 58 -15.30 -6.31 -14.91
N GLU A 59 -16.40 -5.55 -14.99
CA GLU A 59 -16.37 -4.09 -14.95
C GLU A 59 -15.88 -3.52 -13.60
N ARG A 60 -15.86 -4.31 -12.52
CA ARG A 60 -15.25 -3.87 -11.24
C ARG A 60 -13.74 -3.67 -11.35
N PHE A 61 -13.11 -4.34 -12.33
CA PHE A 61 -11.69 -4.22 -12.62
C PHE A 61 -11.42 -3.19 -13.73
N ARG A 62 -12.45 -2.55 -14.30
CA ARG A 62 -12.26 -1.49 -15.30
C ARG A 62 -11.74 -0.22 -14.61
N CYS A 63 -10.57 0.25 -15.00
CA CYS A 63 -10.03 1.50 -14.51
C CYS A 63 -10.54 2.70 -15.33
N ARG A 64 -10.34 3.93 -14.82
CA ARG A 64 -10.67 5.19 -15.52
C ARG A 64 -10.07 5.30 -16.93
N LYS A 65 -8.92 4.65 -17.18
CA LYS A 65 -8.22 4.63 -18.48
C LYS A 65 -8.79 3.57 -19.45
N ASN A 66 -9.94 2.98 -19.13
CA ASN A 66 -10.69 2.04 -19.96
C ASN A 66 -9.98 0.71 -20.27
N TYR A 67 -9.06 0.26 -19.40
CA TYR A 67 -8.51 -1.09 -19.42
C TYR A 67 -8.78 -1.83 -18.10
N PHE A 68 -8.70 -3.16 -18.10
CA PHE A 68 -8.87 -3.96 -16.88
C PHE A 68 -7.57 -3.99 -16.08
N ALA A 69 -7.67 -3.68 -14.78
CA ALA A 69 -6.53 -3.56 -13.90
C ALA A 69 -6.83 -4.10 -12.50
N LEU A 70 -5.80 -4.63 -11.85
CA LEU A 70 -5.80 -4.93 -10.43
C LEU A 70 -5.11 -3.79 -9.68
N ASN A 71 -5.70 -3.31 -8.59
CA ASN A 71 -5.08 -2.30 -7.75
C ASN A 71 -4.14 -2.98 -6.74
N VAL A 72 -2.85 -3.00 -7.04
CA VAL A 72 -1.83 -3.56 -6.17
C VAL A 72 -1.27 -2.46 -5.28
N GLN A 73 -1.37 -2.65 -3.96
CA GLN A 73 -0.78 -1.77 -2.96
C GLN A 73 0.43 -2.45 -2.33
N THR A 74 1.53 -1.71 -2.20
CA THR A 74 2.75 -2.18 -1.56
C THR A 74 3.17 -1.24 -0.45
N ILE A 75 3.87 -1.78 0.56
CA ILE A 75 4.58 -0.96 1.54
C ILE A 75 6.06 -1.26 1.41
N VAL A 76 6.87 -0.21 1.29
CA VAL A 76 8.33 -0.28 1.13
C VAL A 76 8.98 0.48 2.27
N ASP A 77 10.08 -0.04 2.82
CA ASP A 77 10.84 0.65 3.85
C ASP A 77 11.95 1.56 3.29
N SER A 78 12.74 2.17 4.17
CA SER A 78 13.86 3.03 3.77
C SER A 78 15.02 2.29 3.09
N ASP A 79 15.11 0.96 3.26
CA ASP A 79 16.12 0.11 2.62
C ASP A 79 15.67 -0.33 1.21
N LEU A 80 14.56 0.25 0.69
CA LEU A 80 13.94 -0.10 -0.58
C LEU A 80 13.43 -1.55 -0.65
N VAL A 81 13.09 -2.12 0.51
CA VAL A 81 12.56 -3.49 0.62
C VAL A 81 11.04 -3.46 0.72
N ILE A 82 10.37 -4.22 -0.15
CA ILE A 82 8.92 -4.45 -0.05
C ILE A 82 8.64 -5.27 1.22
N ARG A 83 7.84 -4.71 2.12
CA ARG A 83 7.44 -5.33 3.40
C ARG A 83 6.06 -5.95 3.36
N ASN A 84 5.19 -5.46 2.47
CA ASN A 84 3.85 -6.02 2.29
C ASN A 84 3.33 -5.74 0.88
N VAL A 85 2.47 -6.61 0.36
CA VAL A 85 1.76 -6.47 -0.92
C VAL A 85 0.32 -6.96 -0.75
N VAL A 86 -0.64 -6.15 -1.20
CA VAL A 86 -2.08 -6.45 -1.21
C VAL A 86 -2.65 -6.11 -2.58
N ALA A 87 -3.60 -6.89 -3.10
CA ALA A 87 -4.19 -6.67 -4.42
C ALA A 87 -5.69 -7.01 -4.46
#